data_AF-A0A0G1UM80-F1
#
_entry.id   AF-A0A0G1UM80-F1
#
_cell.length_a   1.000
_cell.length_b   1.000
_cell.length_c   1.000
_cell.angle_alpha   90.00
_cell.angle_beta   90.00
_cell.angle_gamma   90.00
#
_symmetry.space_group_name_H-M   'P 1'
#
loop_
_entity.id
_entity.type
_entity.pdbx_description
1 polymer ?
#
loop_
_entity_poly.entity_id
_entity_poly.type
_entity_poly.pdbx_seq_one_letter_code
_entity_poly.pdbx_strand_id
1 'polypeptide(L)'
;ANPTIENNVFDGNRTPIQINTLLPTISGNTFNSNNYNGVYVVGLSLPEGQTSMVWKEAGIPYIVNTLTLAPGLTLQIEPGVVIKFLSSGRLNIEGIFEVSGTTTKKIIFTSIQDDEYGGDTNNDGANTQPAAGQWNFISFSASSANSILNNIIVRYGGWYNASFKSGAIKIENTDVAISNSLFENNLVAGLELENSTTTIINTIFRNHRAQYGYAAENSMGIWVKNATPILTSTTFNNNYYGIYIENDTYKCPDLSSAIFGEGENANSTNVSPLSCAP
;
A
#
# COMPACT_ATOMS: atom_id res chain seq x y z
N ALA A 1 -21.80 21.81 -6.73
CA ALA A 1 -22.26 21.35 -5.41
C ALA A 1 -21.57 20.03 -5.12
N ASN A 2 -21.02 19.83 -3.92
CA ASN A 2 -20.51 18.52 -3.54
C ASN A 2 -21.72 17.68 -3.09
N PRO A 3 -22.04 16.57 -3.77
CA PRO A 3 -23.17 15.73 -3.36
C PRO A 3 -22.95 15.18 -1.94
N THR A 4 -24.03 14.90 -1.23
CA THR A 4 -23.99 14.20 0.06
C THR A 4 -24.81 12.92 -0.06
N ILE A 5 -24.29 11.82 0.51
CA ILE A 5 -24.99 10.55 0.64
C ILE A 5 -24.98 10.24 2.13
N GLU A 6 -26.08 10.56 2.81
CA GLU A 6 -26.16 10.44 4.26
C GLU A 6 -27.43 9.71 4.72
N ASN A 7 -27.29 8.88 5.76
CA ASN A 7 -28.41 8.21 6.43
C ASN A 7 -29.28 7.34 5.51
N ASN A 8 -28.68 6.71 4.49
CA ASN A 8 -29.36 5.78 3.60
C ASN A 8 -29.17 4.32 4.05
N VAL A 9 -30.04 3.43 3.56
CA VAL A 9 -29.89 1.98 3.68
C VAL A 9 -29.70 1.41 2.28
N PHE A 10 -28.55 0.81 2.03
CA PHE A 10 -28.25 0.08 0.81
C PHE A 10 -28.37 -1.42 1.08
N ASP A 11 -29.41 -2.06 0.54
CA ASP A 11 -29.70 -3.49 0.74
C ASP A 11 -29.77 -4.24 -0.60
N GLY A 12 -29.06 -5.37 -0.71
CA GLY A 12 -29.14 -6.27 -1.87
C GLY A 12 -28.53 -5.72 -3.17
N ASN A 13 -27.63 -4.74 -3.10
CA ASN A 13 -27.02 -4.13 -4.29
C ASN A 13 -25.75 -4.87 -4.70
N ARG A 14 -25.46 -4.88 -6.01
CA ARG A 14 -24.15 -5.33 -6.49
C ARG A 14 -23.01 -4.41 -6.03
N THR A 15 -23.24 -3.10 -6.10
CA THR A 15 -22.26 -2.08 -5.69
C THR A 15 -23.04 -0.84 -5.27
N PRO A 16 -23.18 -0.58 -3.96
CA PRO A 16 -24.14 0.38 -3.43
C PRO A 16 -23.78 1.84 -3.79
N ILE A 17 -22.49 2.17 -3.80
CA ILE A 17 -21.99 3.48 -4.21
C ILE A 17 -20.85 3.29 -5.21
N GLN A 18 -20.93 3.95 -6.36
CA GLN A 18 -19.89 3.96 -7.38
C GLN A 18 -19.57 5.40 -7.80
N ILE A 19 -18.28 5.76 -7.83
CA ILE A 19 -17.84 7.15 -8.04
C ILE A 19 -16.62 7.25 -8.97
N ASN A 20 -16.43 8.42 -9.58
CA ASN A 20 -15.34 8.71 -10.51
C ASN A 20 -14.61 10.05 -10.30
N THR A 21 -15.26 11.09 -9.73
CA THR A 21 -14.71 12.46 -9.74
C THR A 21 -14.82 13.20 -8.41
N LEU A 22 -16.06 13.41 -7.93
CA LEU A 22 -16.37 14.13 -6.72
C LEU A 22 -16.87 13.12 -5.70
N LEU A 23 -16.03 12.87 -4.72
CA LEU A 23 -16.41 12.11 -3.56
C LEU A 23 -17.51 12.86 -2.81
N PRO A 24 -18.74 12.32 -2.76
CA PRO A 24 -19.73 12.90 -1.90
C PRO A 24 -19.24 12.83 -0.44
N THR A 25 -19.75 13.70 0.41
CA THR A 25 -19.69 13.40 1.84
C THR A 25 -20.55 12.16 2.07
N ILE A 26 -19.95 11.10 2.61
CA ILE A 26 -20.62 9.83 2.90
C ILE A 26 -20.60 9.66 4.41
N SER A 27 -21.78 9.59 5.03
CA SER A 27 -21.90 9.49 6.49
C SER A 27 -23.18 8.79 6.92
N GLY A 28 -23.13 8.01 7.99
CA GLY A 28 -24.32 7.42 8.61
C GLY A 28 -25.11 6.44 7.73
N ASN A 29 -24.56 5.96 6.61
CA ASN A 29 -25.23 4.98 5.76
C ASN A 29 -25.06 3.56 6.32
N THR A 30 -26.06 2.72 6.10
CA THR A 30 -26.05 1.29 6.44
C THR A 30 -25.96 0.45 5.18
N PHE A 31 -25.10 -0.57 5.17
CA PHE A 31 -24.88 -1.47 4.05
C PHE A 31 -25.23 -2.90 4.45
N ASN A 32 -26.27 -3.47 3.85
CA ASN A 32 -26.77 -4.82 4.13
C ASN A 32 -26.75 -5.67 2.86
N SER A 33 -26.34 -6.94 2.98
CA SER A 33 -26.53 -7.95 1.92
C SER A 33 -26.06 -7.53 0.51
N ASN A 34 -25.12 -6.59 0.39
CA ASN A 34 -24.60 -6.15 -0.90
C ASN A 34 -23.46 -7.09 -1.33
N ASN A 35 -23.18 -7.21 -2.63
CA ASN A 35 -21.98 -7.95 -3.04
C ASN A 35 -20.69 -7.26 -2.56
N TYR A 36 -20.74 -5.93 -2.43
CA TYR A 36 -19.67 -5.15 -1.82
C TYR A 36 -20.23 -4.08 -0.87
N ASN A 37 -19.82 -4.10 0.39
CA ASN A 37 -20.19 -3.08 1.39
C ASN A 37 -19.13 -1.97 1.41
N GLY A 38 -19.08 -1.15 0.35
CA GLY A 38 -18.09 -0.09 0.24
C GLY A 38 -18.33 0.85 -0.94
N VAL A 39 -17.45 1.85 -1.06
CA VAL A 39 -17.50 2.85 -2.12
C VAL A 39 -16.59 2.43 -3.26
N TYR A 40 -17.16 1.99 -4.37
CA TYR A 40 -16.36 1.54 -5.51
C TYR A 40 -15.88 2.71 -6.37
N VAL A 41 -14.57 2.92 -6.38
CA VAL A 41 -13.94 4.01 -7.12
C VAL A 41 -13.52 3.49 -8.49
N VAL A 42 -14.16 4.02 -9.54
CA VAL A 42 -13.93 3.58 -10.93
C VAL A 42 -13.14 4.57 -11.78
N GLY A 43 -12.80 5.73 -11.21
CA GLY A 43 -11.98 6.74 -11.87
C GLY A 43 -11.48 7.79 -10.89
N LEU A 44 -10.50 8.55 -11.35
CA LEU A 44 -9.95 9.73 -10.67
C LEU A 44 -9.95 10.92 -11.64
N SER A 45 -11.11 11.25 -12.20
CA SER A 45 -11.23 12.38 -13.14
C SER A 45 -11.66 13.63 -12.37
N LEU A 46 -11.11 14.80 -12.71
CA LEU A 46 -11.52 16.07 -12.10
C LEU A 46 -12.20 16.99 -13.11
N PRO A 47 -13.14 17.86 -12.66
CA PRO A 47 -13.61 18.95 -13.50
C PRO A 47 -12.47 19.83 -13.99
N GLU A 48 -12.65 20.46 -15.14
CA GLU A 48 -11.66 21.39 -15.70
C GLU A 48 -11.28 22.48 -14.67
N GLY A 49 -9.97 22.74 -14.56
CA GLY A 49 -9.42 23.71 -13.61
C GLY A 49 -9.19 23.18 -12.19
N GLN A 50 -9.60 21.96 -11.86
CA GLN A 50 -9.24 21.31 -10.60
C GLN A 50 -8.02 20.40 -10.77
N THR A 51 -7.12 20.46 -9.79
CA THR A 51 -5.88 19.66 -9.77
C THR A 51 -5.75 18.81 -8.50
N SER A 52 -6.71 18.87 -7.58
CA SER A 52 -6.66 18.09 -6.35
C SER A 52 -8.00 17.46 -6.00
N MET A 53 -7.95 16.30 -5.36
CA MET A 53 -9.10 15.60 -4.81
C MET A 53 -8.77 15.03 -3.43
N VAL A 54 -9.79 14.86 -2.61
CA VAL A 54 -9.66 14.39 -1.22
C VAL A 54 -10.56 13.19 -0.99
N TRP A 55 -9.98 12.07 -0.54
CA TRP A 55 -10.71 10.92 -0.02
C TRP A 55 -10.90 11.09 1.47
N LYS A 56 -12.16 11.20 1.88
CA LYS A 56 -12.56 11.48 3.26
C LYS A 56 -12.86 10.20 4.02
N GLU A 57 -12.76 10.25 5.34
CA GLU A 57 -13.23 9.13 6.16
C GLU A 57 -14.76 8.99 6.01
N ALA A 58 -15.21 7.88 5.40
CA ALA A 58 -16.61 7.62 5.10
C ALA A 58 -17.29 6.61 6.07
N GLY A 59 -16.54 6.11 7.07
CA GLY A 59 -16.96 5.03 7.95
C GLY A 59 -17.09 3.65 7.27
N ILE A 60 -16.78 3.57 5.97
CA ILE A 60 -16.83 2.38 5.13
C ILE A 60 -15.62 2.41 4.17
N PRO A 61 -15.09 1.25 3.71
CA PRO A 61 -13.93 1.24 2.82
C PRO A 61 -14.19 1.82 1.43
N TYR A 62 -13.14 2.40 0.84
CA TYR A 62 -13.03 2.62 -0.60
C TYR A 62 -12.53 1.35 -1.27
N ILE A 63 -13.19 0.94 -2.35
CA ILE A 63 -12.85 -0.25 -3.11
C ILE A 63 -12.17 0.18 -4.40
N VAL A 64 -10.98 -0.36 -4.64
CA VAL A 64 -10.16 -0.07 -5.82
C VAL A 64 -9.95 -1.34 -6.62
N ASN A 65 -10.22 -1.28 -7.92
CA ASN A 65 -9.74 -2.30 -8.84
C ASN A 65 -8.46 -1.83 -9.51
N THR A 66 -8.55 -1.09 -10.61
CA THR A 66 -7.38 -0.47 -11.25
C THR A 66 -7.65 1.02 -11.40
N LEU A 67 -6.81 1.85 -10.80
CA LEU A 67 -6.88 3.29 -10.92
C LEU A 67 -5.52 3.86 -11.31
N THR A 68 -5.55 5.00 -12.00
CA THR A 68 -4.37 5.81 -12.27
C THR A 68 -4.65 7.24 -11.82
N LEU A 69 -3.83 7.77 -10.93
CA LEU A 69 -3.78 9.20 -10.64
C LEU A 69 -2.90 9.85 -11.70
N ALA A 70 -3.52 10.60 -12.61
CA ALA A 70 -2.84 11.20 -13.75
C ALA A 70 -1.80 12.27 -13.34
N PRO A 71 -0.80 12.56 -14.20
CA PRO A 71 0.15 13.65 -13.98
C PRO A 71 -0.51 15.00 -13.73
N GLY A 72 0.07 15.78 -12.83
CA GLY A 72 -0.43 17.11 -12.45
C GLY A 72 -1.64 17.08 -11.51
N LEU A 73 -2.18 15.90 -11.18
CA LEU A 73 -3.22 15.76 -10.16
C LEU A 73 -2.60 15.43 -8.80
N THR A 74 -3.28 15.86 -7.74
CA THR A 74 -2.97 15.52 -6.35
C THR A 74 -4.12 14.75 -5.74
N LEU A 75 -3.84 13.61 -5.12
CA LEU A 75 -4.81 12.86 -4.33
C LEU A 75 -4.41 12.90 -2.86
N GLN A 76 -5.26 13.51 -2.05
CA GLN A 76 -5.13 13.54 -0.59
C GLN A 76 -6.02 12.47 0.04
N ILE A 77 -5.48 11.74 1.00
CA ILE A 77 -6.25 10.75 1.79
C ILE A 77 -6.30 11.22 3.24
N GLU A 78 -7.50 11.42 3.78
CA GLU A 78 -7.70 11.83 5.17
C GLU A 78 -7.37 10.69 6.16
N PRO A 79 -6.95 11.01 7.40
CA PRO A 79 -6.75 10.01 8.45
C PRO A 79 -7.96 9.10 8.66
N GLY A 80 -7.71 7.79 8.86
CA GLY A 80 -8.75 6.80 9.16
C GLY A 80 -9.40 6.16 7.92
N VAL A 81 -9.05 6.63 6.72
CA VAL A 81 -9.51 6.01 5.48
C VAL A 81 -8.95 4.58 5.32
N VAL A 82 -9.84 3.65 4.95
CA VAL A 82 -9.50 2.28 4.57
C VAL A 82 -9.70 2.12 3.07
N ILE A 83 -8.65 1.68 2.37
CA ILE A 83 -8.65 1.41 0.93
C ILE A 83 -8.42 -0.09 0.75
N LYS A 84 -9.41 -0.74 0.14
CA LYS A 84 -9.41 -2.17 -0.15
C LYS A 84 -9.31 -2.42 -1.63
N PHE A 85 -8.38 -3.30 -2.01
CA PHE A 85 -8.17 -3.67 -3.40
C PHE A 85 -8.90 -4.97 -3.72
N LEU A 86 -9.61 -4.99 -4.86
CA LEU A 86 -10.10 -6.24 -5.45
C LEU A 86 -8.93 -7.14 -5.82
N SER A 87 -9.23 -8.43 -6.06
CA SER A 87 -8.24 -9.37 -6.56
C SER A 87 -7.54 -8.80 -7.79
N SER A 88 -6.22 -8.83 -7.78
CA SER A 88 -5.37 -8.28 -8.83
C SER A 88 -5.43 -6.75 -9.01
N GLY A 89 -6.00 -6.03 -8.05
CA GLY A 89 -6.15 -4.58 -8.11
C GLY A 89 -4.82 -3.83 -7.95
N ARG A 90 -4.74 -2.62 -8.50
CA ARG A 90 -3.57 -1.74 -8.44
C ARG A 90 -3.93 -0.27 -8.47
N LEU A 91 -3.04 0.56 -7.96
CA LEU A 91 -3.12 2.01 -8.05
C LEU A 91 -1.82 2.55 -8.64
N ASN A 92 -1.89 3.11 -9.84
CA ASN A 92 -0.75 3.77 -10.47
C ASN A 92 -0.78 5.25 -10.09
N ILE A 93 0.27 5.72 -9.44
CA ILE A 93 0.49 7.10 -9.11
C ILE A 93 1.41 7.69 -10.18
N GLU A 94 0.85 8.58 -10.99
CA GLU A 94 1.60 9.42 -11.94
C GLU A 94 1.48 10.91 -11.57
N GLY A 95 0.71 11.25 -10.53
CA GLY A 95 0.62 12.57 -9.90
C GLY A 95 1.15 12.57 -8.46
N ILE A 96 0.72 13.51 -7.63
CA ILE A 96 1.17 13.60 -6.23
C ILE A 96 0.19 12.86 -5.32
N PHE A 97 0.69 11.94 -4.50
CA PHE A 97 -0.12 11.20 -3.52
C PHE A 97 0.25 11.63 -2.11
N GLU A 98 -0.69 12.29 -1.43
CA GLU A 98 -0.53 12.86 -0.10
C GLU A 98 -1.34 12.05 0.92
N VAL A 99 -0.67 11.11 1.58
CA VAL A 99 -1.29 10.19 2.53
C VAL A 99 -0.71 10.44 3.90
N SER A 100 -1.45 11.17 4.73
CA SER A 100 -0.99 11.55 6.07
C SER A 100 -2.02 11.19 7.13
N GLY A 101 -1.92 9.95 7.61
CA GLY A 101 -2.68 9.47 8.76
C GLY A 101 -2.15 10.04 10.08
N THR A 102 -2.76 9.61 11.17
CA THR A 102 -2.28 9.90 12.54
C THR A 102 -2.03 8.60 13.31
N THR A 103 -1.43 8.71 14.48
CA THR A 103 -1.17 7.54 15.36
C THR A 103 -2.45 6.82 15.78
N THR A 104 -3.58 7.54 15.91
CA THR A 104 -4.88 6.99 16.28
C THR A 104 -5.79 6.70 15.08
N LYS A 105 -5.52 7.30 13.93
CA LYS A 105 -6.27 7.13 12.68
C LYS A 105 -5.31 6.91 11.52
N LYS A 106 -4.72 5.72 11.49
CA LYS A 106 -3.87 5.29 10.38
C LYS A 106 -4.69 5.13 9.10
N ILE A 107 -4.02 5.28 7.95
CA ILE A 107 -4.63 5.02 6.64
C ILE A 107 -4.23 3.61 6.21
N ILE A 108 -5.20 2.82 5.78
CA ILE A 108 -5.00 1.38 5.54
C ILE A 108 -5.11 1.06 4.05
N PHE A 109 -4.14 0.31 3.53
CA PHE A 109 -4.16 -0.28 2.19
C PHE A 109 -4.13 -1.79 2.34
N THR A 110 -5.20 -2.47 1.93
CA THR A 110 -5.35 -3.92 2.17
C THR A 110 -6.21 -4.63 1.13
N SER A 111 -6.35 -5.95 1.26
CA SER A 111 -7.22 -6.77 0.41
C SER A 111 -8.71 -6.52 0.70
N ILE A 112 -9.56 -6.73 -0.30
CA ILE A 112 -11.01 -6.78 -0.12
C ILE A 112 -11.44 -7.82 0.93
N GLN A 113 -10.66 -8.90 1.08
CA GLN A 113 -10.90 -10.02 1.98
C GLN A 113 -10.37 -9.79 3.42
N ASP A 114 -9.78 -8.61 3.70
CA ASP A 114 -9.24 -8.30 5.03
C ASP A 114 -10.30 -7.72 5.98
N ASP A 115 -10.96 -8.55 6.75
CA ASP A 115 -12.04 -8.13 7.66
C ASP A 115 -11.56 -7.29 8.86
N GLU A 116 -10.26 -7.29 9.16
CA GLU A 116 -9.71 -6.58 10.32
C GLU A 116 -9.88 -5.06 10.22
N TYR A 117 -9.80 -4.52 9.01
CA TYR A 117 -9.94 -3.09 8.76
C TYR A 117 -11.17 -2.82 7.89
N GLY A 118 -12.15 -2.08 8.45
CA GLY A 118 -13.35 -1.69 7.71
C GLY A 118 -14.40 -2.80 7.53
N GLY A 119 -14.23 -3.96 8.17
CA GLY A 119 -15.20 -5.06 8.18
C GLY A 119 -15.30 -5.86 6.88
N ASP A 120 -16.24 -6.80 6.85
CA ASP A 120 -16.51 -7.72 5.74
C ASP A 120 -17.07 -6.97 4.52
N THR A 121 -16.13 -6.53 3.65
CA THR A 121 -16.43 -5.66 2.52
C THR A 121 -16.88 -6.45 1.30
N ASN A 122 -16.48 -7.71 1.16
CA ASN A 122 -16.93 -8.68 0.16
C ASN A 122 -18.19 -9.46 0.58
N ASN A 123 -18.69 -9.22 1.79
CA ASN A 123 -19.94 -9.73 2.33
C ASN A 123 -20.03 -11.27 2.26
N ASP A 124 -18.92 -11.95 2.55
CA ASP A 124 -18.86 -13.42 2.58
C ASP A 124 -18.64 -14.02 3.98
N GLY A 125 -18.75 -13.20 5.03
CA GLY A 125 -18.44 -13.57 6.39
C GLY A 125 -16.97 -13.96 6.51
N ALA A 126 -16.68 -15.07 7.17
CA ALA A 126 -15.32 -15.58 7.32
C ALA A 126 -14.92 -16.59 6.22
N ASN A 127 -15.67 -16.67 5.11
CA ASN A 127 -15.46 -17.70 4.08
C ASN A 127 -14.13 -17.51 3.34
N THR A 128 -13.70 -16.27 3.17
CA THR A 128 -12.37 -15.94 2.65
C THR A 128 -11.49 -15.37 3.75
N GLN A 129 -10.18 -15.44 3.55
CA GLN A 129 -9.18 -14.90 4.48
C GLN A 129 -8.11 -14.17 3.66
N PRO A 130 -7.58 -13.05 4.18
CA PRO A 130 -6.60 -12.29 3.43
C PRO A 130 -5.26 -13.03 3.39
N ALA A 131 -4.60 -12.97 2.25
CA ALA A 131 -3.32 -13.62 2.00
C ALA A 131 -2.39 -12.71 1.21
N ALA A 132 -1.08 -12.90 1.38
CA ALA A 132 -0.06 -12.13 0.68
C ALA A 132 -0.26 -12.19 -0.84
N GLY A 133 -0.30 -11.02 -1.49
CA GLY A 133 -0.42 -10.87 -2.94
C GLY A 133 -1.82 -11.06 -3.51
N GLN A 134 -2.84 -10.82 -2.69
CA GLN A 134 -4.23 -10.79 -3.17
C GLN A 134 -4.51 -9.57 -4.06
N TRP A 135 -3.76 -8.49 -3.89
CA TRP A 135 -3.75 -7.34 -4.79
C TRP A 135 -2.34 -6.99 -5.20
N ASN A 136 -2.18 -6.32 -6.34
CA ASN A 136 -0.89 -6.19 -7.00
C ASN A 136 0.02 -5.21 -6.28
N PHE A 137 -0.19 -3.92 -6.47
CA PHE A 137 0.74 -2.90 -5.99
C PHE A 137 0.17 -1.49 -6.12
N ILE A 138 0.75 -0.57 -5.35
CA ILE A 138 0.70 0.87 -5.58
C ILE A 138 2.04 1.27 -6.19
N SER A 139 2.03 1.80 -7.41
CA SER A 139 3.28 2.14 -8.12
C SER A 139 3.41 3.64 -8.32
N PHE A 140 4.54 4.21 -7.91
CA PHE A 140 4.91 5.61 -8.12
C PHE A 140 5.90 5.71 -9.27
N SER A 141 5.59 6.57 -10.24
CA SER A 141 6.47 6.87 -11.37
C SER A 141 7.23 8.19 -11.20
N ALA A 142 8.11 8.52 -12.16
CA ALA A 142 8.92 9.74 -12.15
C ALA A 142 8.13 11.05 -11.90
N SER A 143 6.89 11.13 -12.35
CA SER A 143 6.03 12.31 -12.16
C SER A 143 5.39 12.43 -10.77
N SER A 144 5.68 11.49 -9.86
CA SER A 144 5.08 11.42 -8.52
C SER A 144 5.90 12.08 -7.42
N ALA A 145 6.86 12.93 -7.80
CA ALA A 145 7.76 13.60 -6.87
C ALA A 145 6.98 14.37 -5.80
N ASN A 146 7.54 14.41 -4.57
CA ASN A 146 6.94 15.02 -3.38
C ASN A 146 5.75 14.27 -2.77
N SER A 147 5.49 13.03 -3.19
CA SER A 147 4.49 12.19 -2.51
C SER A 147 4.93 11.84 -1.08
N ILE A 148 3.94 11.68 -0.19
CA ILE A 148 4.16 11.40 1.23
C ILE A 148 3.27 10.24 1.66
N LEU A 149 3.86 9.30 2.40
CA LEU A 149 3.18 8.20 3.09
C LEU A 149 3.53 8.24 4.58
N ASN A 150 2.62 8.73 5.40
CA ASN A 150 2.82 8.87 6.84
C ASN A 150 1.69 8.20 7.62
N ASN A 151 2.03 7.44 8.66
CA ASN A 151 1.08 6.68 9.48
C ASN A 151 0.16 5.77 8.65
N ILE A 152 0.74 5.01 7.74
CA ILE A 152 0.00 4.03 6.93
C ILE A 152 0.21 2.60 7.42
N ILE A 153 -0.73 1.72 7.09
CA ILE A 153 -0.55 0.27 7.15
C ILE A 153 -0.78 -0.31 5.75
N VAL A 154 0.16 -1.12 5.26
CA VAL A 154 0.08 -1.80 3.97
C VAL A 154 0.11 -3.32 4.19
N ARG A 155 -0.95 -4.00 3.74
CA ARG A 155 -1.12 -5.44 3.96
C ARG A 155 -1.50 -6.18 2.68
N TYR A 156 -1.03 -7.42 2.58
CA TYR A 156 -1.50 -8.40 1.60
C TYR A 156 -1.33 -8.00 0.12
N GLY A 157 -0.52 -6.98 -0.15
CA GLY A 157 -0.16 -6.58 -1.50
C GLY A 157 1.01 -7.37 -2.05
N GLY A 158 1.45 -7.01 -3.24
CA GLY A 158 2.54 -7.62 -3.98
C GLY A 158 2.04 -8.52 -5.09
N TRP A 159 2.84 -8.70 -6.13
CA TRP A 159 2.51 -9.58 -7.25
C TRP A 159 3.67 -10.48 -7.56
N TYR A 160 3.38 -11.75 -7.84
CA TYR A 160 4.36 -12.70 -8.35
C TYR A 160 3.74 -13.56 -9.45
N ASN A 161 4.42 -13.63 -10.59
CA ASN A 161 4.28 -14.68 -11.57
C ASN A 161 5.66 -14.99 -12.18
N ALA A 162 5.72 -15.99 -13.07
CA ALA A 162 6.98 -16.45 -13.67
C ALA A 162 7.76 -15.39 -14.49
N SER A 163 7.13 -14.29 -14.89
CA SER A 163 7.73 -13.25 -15.74
C SER A 163 7.81 -11.88 -15.07
N PHE A 164 7.06 -11.65 -13.99
CA PHE A 164 6.92 -10.36 -13.36
C PHE A 164 6.66 -10.52 -11.86
N LYS A 165 7.41 -9.76 -11.07
CA LYS A 165 7.23 -9.67 -9.63
C LYS A 165 7.35 -8.21 -9.18
N SER A 166 6.59 -7.83 -8.15
CA SER A 166 6.66 -6.50 -7.58
C SER A 166 6.21 -6.49 -6.12
N GLY A 167 6.77 -5.56 -5.33
CA GLY A 167 6.36 -5.32 -3.95
C GLY A 167 5.00 -4.63 -3.83
N ALA A 168 4.42 -4.60 -2.63
CA ALA A 168 3.11 -3.98 -2.39
C ALA A 168 3.11 -2.47 -2.69
N ILE A 169 4.22 -1.78 -2.40
CA ILE A 169 4.48 -0.43 -2.91
C ILE A 169 5.75 -0.46 -3.75
N LYS A 170 5.66 0.02 -4.99
CA LYS A 170 6.79 0.20 -5.90
C LYS A 170 7.06 1.68 -6.09
N ILE A 171 8.29 2.12 -5.89
CA ILE A 171 8.74 3.50 -6.16
C ILE A 171 9.83 3.45 -7.21
N GLU A 172 9.55 4.01 -8.39
CA GLU A 172 10.41 3.92 -9.56
C GLU A 172 10.74 5.30 -10.13
N ASN A 173 12.05 5.59 -10.23
CA ASN A 173 12.58 6.83 -10.80
C ASN A 173 12.05 8.11 -10.12
N THR A 174 11.68 8.02 -8.85
CA THR A 174 11.18 9.13 -8.03
C THR A 174 11.48 8.87 -6.56
N ASP A 175 11.18 9.85 -5.71
CA ASP A 175 11.32 9.76 -4.26
C ASP A 175 9.99 10.02 -3.54
N VAL A 176 9.73 9.22 -2.51
CA VAL A 176 8.58 9.37 -1.61
C VAL A 176 9.10 9.50 -0.19
N ALA A 177 8.50 10.35 0.63
CA ALA A 177 8.80 10.39 2.05
C ALA A 177 7.90 9.40 2.80
N ILE A 178 8.49 8.38 3.41
CA ILE A 178 7.76 7.36 4.18
C ILE A 178 8.08 7.50 5.66
N SER A 179 7.06 7.58 6.51
CA SER A 179 7.29 7.66 7.95
C SER A 179 6.19 7.02 8.81
N ASN A 180 6.55 6.60 10.02
CA ASN A 180 5.61 6.12 11.06
C ASN A 180 4.67 4.99 10.59
N SER A 181 5.15 4.16 9.67
CA SER A 181 4.31 3.24 8.90
C SER A 181 4.59 1.77 9.21
N LEU A 182 3.64 0.91 8.83
CA LEU A 182 3.75 -0.54 8.96
C LEU A 182 3.49 -1.21 7.62
N PHE A 183 4.42 -2.05 7.20
CA PHE A 183 4.26 -2.95 6.07
C PHE A 183 4.25 -4.37 6.61
N GLU A 184 3.19 -5.13 6.35
CA GLU A 184 3.10 -6.50 6.83
C GLU A 184 2.38 -7.47 5.93
N ASN A 185 2.76 -8.75 5.99
CA ASN A 185 2.10 -9.84 5.26
C ASN A 185 2.00 -9.60 3.74
N ASN A 186 2.94 -8.85 3.15
CA ASN A 186 2.98 -8.63 1.71
C ASN A 186 3.79 -9.72 0.97
N LEU A 187 3.46 -9.94 -0.29
CA LEU A 187 4.15 -10.82 -1.22
C LEU A 187 5.32 -10.08 -1.87
N VAL A 188 6.41 -10.79 -2.17
CA VAL A 188 7.64 -10.27 -2.80
C VAL A 188 8.36 -9.22 -1.95
N ALA A 189 7.78 -8.04 -1.73
CA ALA A 189 8.33 -7.04 -0.82
C ALA A 189 7.22 -6.19 -0.20
N GLY A 190 7.45 -5.69 1.02
CA GLY A 190 6.65 -4.58 1.53
C GLY A 190 6.85 -3.33 0.69
N LEU A 191 8.12 -3.02 0.37
CA LEU A 191 8.52 -1.88 -0.43
C LEU A 191 9.57 -2.26 -1.47
N GLU A 192 9.34 -1.91 -2.73
CA GLU A 192 10.27 -2.05 -3.85
C GLU A 192 10.74 -0.65 -4.27
N LEU A 193 12.06 -0.47 -4.33
CA LEU A 193 12.72 0.80 -4.67
C LEU A 193 13.56 0.63 -5.92
N GLU A 194 13.24 1.38 -6.97
CA GLU A 194 13.95 1.38 -8.25
C GLU A 194 14.49 2.78 -8.57
N ASN A 195 15.81 2.91 -8.70
CA ASN A 195 16.48 4.18 -9.05
C ASN A 195 16.02 5.37 -8.17
N SER A 196 15.94 5.15 -6.84
CA SER A 196 15.42 6.13 -5.89
C SER A 196 16.33 6.33 -4.68
N THR A 197 16.12 7.44 -3.99
CA THR A 197 16.73 7.87 -2.72
C THR A 197 15.69 8.11 -1.63
N THR A 198 14.58 7.36 -1.69
CA THR A 198 13.45 7.43 -0.77
C THR A 198 13.87 7.41 0.71
N THR A 199 13.34 8.36 1.48
CA THR A 199 13.59 8.49 2.92
C THR A 199 12.54 7.71 3.71
N ILE A 200 12.99 6.85 4.62
CA ILE A 200 12.16 5.95 5.42
C ILE A 200 12.49 6.14 6.90
N ILE A 201 11.50 6.59 7.68
CA ILE A 201 11.69 6.97 9.08
C ILE A 201 10.69 6.21 9.96
N ASN A 202 11.15 5.65 11.09
CA ASN A 202 10.27 5.04 12.11
C ASN A 202 9.23 4.08 11.49
N THR A 203 9.70 3.19 10.60
CA THR A 203 8.83 2.30 9.83
C THR A 203 9.19 0.85 10.12
N ILE A 204 8.18 -0.01 10.19
CA ILE A 204 8.33 -1.43 10.49
C ILE A 204 7.94 -2.26 9.27
N PHE A 205 8.80 -3.20 8.90
CA PHE A 205 8.53 -4.22 7.91
C PHE A 205 8.48 -5.58 8.60
N ARG A 206 7.35 -6.29 8.53
CA ARG A 206 7.22 -7.58 9.21
C ARG A 206 6.42 -8.65 8.49
N ASN A 207 6.69 -9.92 8.83
CA ASN A 207 5.89 -11.07 8.40
C ASN A 207 5.82 -11.26 6.87
N HIS A 208 6.80 -10.74 6.13
CA HIS A 208 6.95 -11.00 4.69
C HIS A 208 7.63 -12.36 4.51
N ARG A 209 6.85 -13.45 4.45
CA ARG A 209 7.36 -14.82 4.63
C ARG A 209 7.14 -15.79 3.45
N ALA A 210 6.59 -15.34 2.32
CA ALA A 210 6.44 -16.23 1.17
C ALA A 210 7.81 -16.73 0.68
N GLN A 211 7.87 -18.02 0.34
CA GLN A 211 9.06 -18.69 -0.14
C GLN A 211 8.77 -19.36 -1.49
N TYR A 212 9.74 -19.27 -2.40
CA TYR A 212 9.68 -19.80 -3.76
C TYR A 212 10.94 -20.64 -4.06
N GLY A 213 10.97 -21.21 -5.28
CA GLY A 213 12.05 -22.11 -5.72
C GLY A 213 13.40 -21.41 -5.87
N TYR A 214 13.42 -20.10 -6.16
CA TYR A 214 14.64 -19.31 -6.26
C TYR A 214 14.74 -18.30 -5.12
N ALA A 215 15.92 -18.22 -4.49
CA ALA A 215 16.14 -17.35 -3.33
C ALA A 215 15.79 -15.87 -3.60
N ALA A 216 16.06 -15.37 -4.81
CA ALA A 216 15.75 -14.00 -5.22
C ALA A 216 14.24 -13.69 -5.34
N GLU A 217 13.37 -14.68 -5.13
CA GLU A 217 11.92 -14.55 -5.22
C GLU A 217 11.24 -14.54 -3.84
N ASN A 218 11.96 -14.91 -2.78
CA ASN A 218 11.38 -14.95 -1.44
C ASN A 218 11.06 -13.55 -0.93
N SER A 219 10.01 -13.46 -0.13
CA SER A 219 9.49 -12.18 0.37
C SER A 219 10.51 -11.38 1.19
N MET A 220 10.52 -10.07 0.98
CA MET A 220 11.45 -9.14 1.61
C MET A 220 10.70 -8.05 2.40
N GLY A 221 11.36 -7.43 3.36
CA GLY A 221 10.90 -6.14 3.89
C GLY A 221 11.04 -5.06 2.82
N ILE A 222 12.28 -4.80 2.39
CA ILE A 222 12.61 -3.88 1.29
C ILE A 222 13.40 -4.60 0.20
N TRP A 223 12.99 -4.41 -1.05
CA TRP A 223 13.75 -4.77 -2.24
C TRP A 223 14.34 -3.50 -2.87
N VAL A 224 15.66 -3.43 -2.92
CA VAL A 224 16.44 -2.29 -3.43
C VAL A 224 17.00 -2.65 -4.81
N LYS A 225 16.67 -1.87 -5.83
CA LYS A 225 17.08 -2.08 -7.23
C LYS A 225 17.69 -0.80 -7.79
N ASN A 226 19.00 -0.77 -7.91
CA ASN A 226 19.77 0.43 -8.25
C ASN A 226 19.38 1.68 -7.43
N ALA A 227 19.01 1.48 -6.16
CA ALA A 227 18.51 2.53 -5.27
C ALA A 227 19.41 2.69 -4.03
N THR A 228 19.33 3.86 -3.38
CA THR A 228 20.03 4.15 -2.13
C THR A 228 19.07 4.80 -1.12
N PRO A 229 18.19 4.02 -0.46
CA PRO A 229 17.28 4.56 0.54
C PRO A 229 18.02 5.16 1.74
N ILE A 230 17.39 6.16 2.36
CA ILE A 230 17.86 6.76 3.61
C ILE A 230 17.00 6.21 4.74
N LEU A 231 17.58 5.38 5.60
CA LEU A 231 16.87 4.71 6.70
C LEU A 231 17.14 5.42 8.03
N THR A 232 16.09 5.65 8.82
CA THR A 232 16.22 6.13 10.21
C THR A 232 15.24 5.36 11.09
N SER A 233 15.74 4.66 12.12
CA SER A 233 14.90 3.88 13.05
C SER A 233 13.94 2.91 12.31
N THR A 234 14.43 2.24 11.27
CA THR A 234 13.62 1.31 10.47
C THR A 234 13.83 -0.12 10.95
N THR A 235 12.75 -0.82 11.27
CA THR A 235 12.80 -2.15 11.90
C THR A 235 12.33 -3.24 10.95
N PHE A 236 13.06 -4.36 10.91
CA PHE A 236 12.77 -5.52 10.08
C PHE A 236 12.61 -6.76 10.96
N ASN A 237 11.37 -7.23 11.11
CA ASN A 237 11.05 -8.36 11.98
C ASN A 237 10.37 -9.49 11.23
N ASN A 238 10.79 -10.71 11.44
CA ASN A 238 10.11 -11.90 10.96
C ASN A 238 9.85 -11.86 9.43
N ASN A 239 10.80 -11.39 8.62
CA ASN A 239 10.75 -11.44 7.15
C ASN A 239 11.71 -12.50 6.61
N TYR A 240 11.46 -13.08 5.43
CA TYR A 240 12.45 -13.98 4.83
C TYR A 240 13.75 -13.21 4.59
N TYR A 241 13.70 -12.12 3.84
CA TYR A 241 14.77 -11.11 3.82
C TYR A 241 14.32 -9.85 4.56
N GLY A 242 15.16 -9.28 5.43
CA GLY A 242 14.94 -7.93 5.91
C GLY A 242 15.07 -6.93 4.77
N ILE A 243 16.27 -6.88 4.19
CA ILE A 243 16.62 -6.04 3.04
C ILE A 243 17.29 -6.92 1.98
N TYR A 244 16.88 -6.78 0.73
CA TYR A 244 17.51 -7.44 -0.40
C TYR A 244 17.90 -6.41 -1.46
N ILE A 245 19.16 -6.46 -1.89
CA ILE A 245 19.79 -5.46 -2.75
C ILE A 245 20.20 -6.11 -4.06
N GLU A 246 19.73 -5.52 -5.15
CA GLU A 246 20.02 -5.87 -6.54
C GLU A 246 20.48 -4.61 -7.26
N ASN A 247 21.73 -4.21 -7.00
CA ASN A 247 22.35 -3.05 -7.62
C ASN A 247 23.43 -3.52 -8.60
N ASP A 248 23.39 -3.02 -9.84
CA ASP A 248 24.33 -3.38 -10.92
C ASP A 248 25.79 -3.08 -10.57
N THR A 249 26.03 -2.19 -9.60
CA THR A 249 27.35 -1.76 -9.13
C THR A 249 27.73 -2.32 -7.75
N TYR A 250 26.91 -3.20 -7.15
CA TYR A 250 27.05 -3.66 -5.75
C TYR A 250 27.15 -2.51 -4.73
N LYS A 251 26.71 -1.30 -5.07
CA LYS A 251 26.72 -0.16 -4.16
C LYS A 251 25.71 -0.43 -3.03
N CYS A 252 26.20 -0.80 -1.86
CA CYS A 252 25.37 -1.00 -0.68
C CYS A 252 24.86 0.36 -0.16
N PRO A 253 23.57 0.51 0.18
CA PRO A 253 23.08 1.67 0.91
C PRO A 253 23.66 1.70 2.33
N ASP A 254 23.58 2.86 3.00
CA ASP A 254 23.87 2.95 4.42
C ASP A 254 22.75 2.27 5.22
N LEU A 255 23.10 1.17 5.89
CA LEU A 255 22.18 0.37 6.70
C LEU A 255 22.43 0.50 8.21
N SER A 256 23.28 1.43 8.63
CA SER A 256 23.66 1.60 10.05
C SER A 256 22.49 1.89 10.99
N SER A 257 21.40 2.44 10.45
CA SER A 257 20.16 2.76 11.19
C SER A 257 19.04 1.72 11.00
N ALA A 258 19.33 0.61 10.31
CA ALA A 258 18.41 -0.53 10.22
C ALA A 258 18.48 -1.37 11.49
N ILE A 259 17.32 -1.74 12.01
CA ILE A 259 17.16 -2.56 13.22
C ILE A 259 16.60 -3.91 12.78
N PHE A 260 17.27 -4.99 13.14
CA PHE A 260 16.83 -6.35 12.80
C PHE A 260 16.36 -7.09 14.06
N GLY A 261 15.21 -7.74 13.98
CA GLY A 261 14.67 -8.53 15.09
C GLY A 261 15.54 -9.74 15.44
N GLU A 262 15.36 -10.25 16.66
CA GLU A 262 16.03 -11.45 17.18
C GLU A 262 15.00 -12.50 17.65
N GLY A 263 15.45 -13.75 17.84
CA GLY A 263 14.60 -14.85 18.30
C GLY A 263 13.41 -15.10 17.35
N GLU A 264 12.19 -15.08 17.90
CA GLU A 264 10.95 -15.23 17.11
C GLU A 264 10.73 -14.08 16.11
N ASN A 265 11.37 -12.93 16.33
CA ASN A 265 11.31 -11.78 15.43
C ASN A 265 12.46 -11.79 14.40
N ALA A 266 13.34 -12.79 14.40
CA ALA A 266 14.47 -12.83 13.48
C ALA A 266 14.01 -12.96 12.02
N ASN A 267 14.64 -12.20 11.13
CA ASN A 267 14.52 -12.48 9.69
C ASN A 267 15.24 -13.80 9.36
N SER A 268 14.88 -14.47 8.27
CA SER A 268 15.70 -15.63 7.84
C SER A 268 17.11 -15.16 7.43
N THR A 269 17.16 -14.00 6.76
CA THR A 269 18.38 -13.27 6.43
C THR A 269 18.13 -11.78 6.60
N ASN A 270 18.97 -11.10 7.39
CA ASN A 270 18.80 -9.65 7.61
C ASN A 270 19.07 -8.83 6.35
N VAL A 271 20.20 -9.06 5.69
CA VAL A 271 20.61 -8.36 4.48
C VAL A 271 21.14 -9.34 3.44
N SER A 272 20.70 -9.20 2.20
CA SER A 272 21.23 -9.92 1.05
C SER A 272 21.62 -8.91 -0.06
N PRO A 273 22.79 -9.02 -0.70
CA PRO A 273 23.85 -9.99 -0.41
C PRO A 273 24.54 -9.69 0.94
N LEU A 274 25.18 -10.70 1.53
CA LEU A 274 25.87 -10.57 2.83
C LEU A 274 27.01 -9.54 2.81
N SER A 275 27.57 -9.23 1.65
CA SER A 275 28.59 -8.17 1.49
C SER A 275 28.06 -6.76 1.81
N CYS A 276 26.74 -6.58 1.85
CA CYS A 276 26.09 -5.34 2.24
C CYS A 276 25.59 -5.34 3.68
N ALA A 277 25.80 -6.42 4.44
CA ALA A 277 25.44 -6.45 5.85
C ALA A 277 26.33 -5.45 6.64
N PRO A 278 25.76 -4.72 7.62
CA PRO A 278 26.50 -3.80 8.47
C PRO A 278 27.45 -4.50 9.46
#